data_AF-A0A378JTS8-F1
#
_entry.id   AF-A0A378JTS8-F1
#
_cell.length_a   1.000
_cell.length_b   1.000
_cell.length_c   1.000
_cell.angle_alpha   90.00
_cell.angle_beta   90.00
_cell.angle_gamma   90.00
#
_symmetry.space_group_name_H-M   'P 1'
#
loop_
_entity.id
_entity.type
_entity.pdbx_description
1 polymer ?
#
loop_
_entity_poly.entity_id
_entity_poly.type
_entity_poly.pdbx_seq_one_letter_code
_entity_poly.pdbx_strand_id
1 'polypeptide(L)'
;MITLSFSQAILLLINCYKNELTAEKLKKLYLKGITSNEDLQYVINLFKRNQFDEKYQISTNARVINEDPIRRYFETHLAFETLLIVLDQIDWEDLSTYYEALYRLLPTIEQAKFKDYLNKTTSDHEDYLVEEYIDTLFKLKSNTSYNDFSEIQKNKLSLIFKCAWLSSFIVKLPNIPLKNVYQVGFFAEQQRGRQIKLLKASAETHGPQFKISCYSNNFGLMKNYMPIPKSDVIFTESGFSFIKSVDRVNFNLAAAWPKEHFSTLVHPFSCSISGTMLSQLRCMKKLEKTALLPFNNLEKFTSFLKCFTSSLLFSNGGHSYNEFLAVLKIPKVVSAFKFIDHFEEIDAINLMFKGNELQFNRALDKTITYTKVILAKQEVHDSLLASEIR
;
A
#
# COMPACT_ATOMS: atom_id res chain seq x y z
N MET A 1 1.51 -21.73 -23.40
CA MET A 1 2.57 -20.85 -22.86
C MET A 1 1.94 -20.03 -21.74
N ILE A 2 2.55 -20.00 -20.57
CA ILE A 2 1.93 -19.36 -19.39
C ILE A 2 2.15 -17.85 -19.46
N THR A 3 1.09 -17.07 -19.27
CA THR A 3 1.19 -15.60 -19.25
C THR A 3 1.67 -15.12 -17.89
N LEU A 4 2.77 -14.38 -17.87
CA LEU A 4 3.32 -13.72 -16.69
C LEU A 4 3.03 -12.23 -16.72
N SER A 5 2.79 -11.62 -15.55
CA SER A 5 2.98 -10.19 -15.39
C SER A 5 4.46 -9.82 -15.58
N PHE A 6 4.73 -8.55 -15.90
CA PHE A 6 6.11 -8.05 -15.95
C PHE A 6 6.86 -8.22 -14.61
N SER A 7 6.17 -8.01 -13.50
CA SER A 7 6.71 -8.23 -12.14
C SER A 7 7.13 -9.69 -11.90
N GLN A 8 6.32 -10.66 -12.31
CA GLN A 8 6.67 -12.08 -12.22
C GLN A 8 7.93 -12.40 -13.04
N ALA A 9 8.05 -11.84 -14.24
CA ALA A 9 9.24 -12.02 -15.08
C ALA A 9 10.51 -11.45 -14.42
N ILE A 10 10.44 -10.24 -13.85
CA ILE A 10 11.56 -9.67 -13.08
C ILE A 10 11.93 -10.59 -11.91
N LEU A 11 10.96 -11.13 -11.19
CA LEU A 11 11.22 -11.95 -10.02
C LEU A 11 11.92 -13.28 -10.37
N LEU A 12 11.55 -13.91 -11.50
CA LEU A 12 12.26 -15.07 -12.03
C LEU A 12 13.72 -14.74 -12.33
N LEU A 13 13.98 -13.59 -12.94
CA LEU A 13 15.33 -13.11 -13.22
C LEU A 13 16.11 -12.81 -11.92
N ILE A 14 15.50 -12.15 -10.93
CA ILE A 14 16.11 -11.91 -9.62
C ILE A 14 16.55 -13.23 -8.99
N ASN A 15 15.68 -14.25 -9.00
CA ASN A 15 16.02 -15.55 -8.44
C ASN A 15 17.15 -16.25 -9.21
N CYS A 16 17.20 -16.11 -10.54
CA CYS A 16 18.28 -16.61 -11.38
C CYS A 16 19.63 -15.93 -11.05
N TYR A 17 19.62 -14.61 -10.91
CA TYR A 17 20.81 -13.78 -10.73
C TYR A 17 21.14 -13.43 -9.26
N LYS A 18 20.56 -14.14 -8.28
CA LYS A 18 20.53 -13.72 -6.86
C LYS A 18 21.89 -13.40 -6.21
N ASN A 19 22.99 -13.88 -6.78
CA ASN A 19 24.36 -13.67 -6.30
C ASN A 19 25.21 -12.76 -7.22
N GLU A 20 24.58 -12.06 -8.17
CA GLU A 20 25.25 -11.23 -9.16
C GLU A 20 24.84 -9.76 -9.03
N LEU A 21 25.70 -8.85 -9.52
CA LEU A 21 25.40 -7.41 -9.61
C LEU A 21 24.11 -7.11 -10.39
N THR A 22 23.77 -7.98 -11.33
CA THR A 22 22.52 -7.97 -12.11
C THR A 22 21.28 -7.93 -11.19
N ALA A 23 21.28 -8.67 -10.08
CA ALA A 23 20.15 -8.72 -9.16
C ALA A 23 19.85 -7.35 -8.52
N GLU A 24 20.87 -6.56 -8.22
CA GLU A 24 20.69 -5.24 -7.61
C GLU A 24 19.90 -4.29 -8.51
N LYS A 25 20.24 -4.27 -9.81
CA LYS A 25 19.48 -3.50 -10.80
C LYS A 25 18.04 -4.02 -10.93
N LEU A 26 17.88 -5.35 -10.97
CA LEU A 26 16.55 -5.98 -11.06
C LEU A 26 15.68 -5.69 -9.83
N LYS A 27 16.24 -5.66 -8.61
CA LYS A 27 15.52 -5.30 -7.37
C LYS A 27 15.03 -3.86 -7.41
N LYS A 28 15.86 -2.92 -7.89
CA LYS A 28 15.48 -1.51 -8.07
C LYS A 28 14.37 -1.36 -9.11
N LEU A 29 14.45 -2.07 -10.24
CA LEU A 29 13.39 -2.13 -11.24
C LEU A 29 12.11 -2.76 -10.69
N TYR A 30 12.23 -3.82 -9.89
CA TYR A 30 11.10 -4.45 -9.23
C TYR A 30 10.37 -3.46 -8.32
N LEU A 31 11.09 -2.60 -7.61
CA LEU A 31 10.49 -1.63 -6.70
C LEU A 31 9.92 -0.39 -7.42
N LYS A 32 10.68 0.22 -8.34
CA LYS A 32 10.33 1.51 -8.98
C LYS A 32 9.51 1.34 -10.27
N GLY A 33 9.72 0.23 -10.97
CA GLY A 33 9.23 -0.01 -12.32
C GLY A 33 10.16 0.53 -13.39
N ILE A 34 9.81 0.25 -14.64
CA ILE A 34 10.57 0.75 -15.79
C ILE A 34 10.37 2.26 -15.94
N THR A 35 11.44 2.96 -16.32
CA THR A 35 11.41 4.41 -16.57
C THR A 35 11.76 4.76 -18.01
N SER A 36 12.29 3.79 -18.76
CA SER A 36 12.68 3.98 -20.16
C SER A 36 12.54 2.69 -20.96
N ASN A 37 12.68 2.80 -22.29
CA ASN A 37 12.68 1.63 -23.16
C ASN A 37 13.93 0.76 -22.94
N GLU A 38 15.05 1.34 -22.51
CA GLU A 38 16.26 0.60 -22.17
C GLU A 38 16.03 -0.34 -20.98
N ASP A 39 15.27 0.09 -19.96
CA ASP A 39 14.89 -0.78 -18.84
C ASP A 39 14.05 -1.98 -19.32
N LEU A 40 13.10 -1.72 -20.22
CA LEU A 40 12.25 -2.74 -20.82
C LEU A 40 13.08 -3.76 -21.63
N GLN A 41 13.92 -3.28 -22.54
CA GLN A 41 14.77 -4.13 -23.36
C GLN A 41 15.78 -4.92 -22.53
N TYR A 42 16.31 -4.32 -21.45
CA TYR A 42 17.19 -5.00 -20.51
C TYR A 42 16.52 -6.24 -19.91
N VAL A 43 15.28 -6.11 -19.40
CA VAL A 43 14.53 -7.25 -18.83
C VAL A 43 14.20 -8.29 -19.90
N ILE A 44 13.71 -7.87 -21.08
CA ILE A 44 13.37 -8.79 -22.18
C ILE A 44 14.59 -9.59 -22.64
N ASN A 45 15.74 -8.94 -22.79
CA ASN A 45 16.97 -9.61 -23.24
C ASN A 45 17.48 -10.63 -22.22
N LEU A 46 17.44 -10.29 -20.93
CA LEU A 46 17.76 -11.25 -19.88
C LEU A 46 16.77 -12.42 -19.85
N PHE A 47 15.49 -12.17 -20.08
CA PHE A 47 14.45 -13.21 -20.11
C PHE A 47 14.71 -14.24 -21.22
N LYS A 48 15.00 -13.76 -22.44
CA LYS A 48 15.37 -14.59 -23.60
C LYS A 48 16.69 -15.32 -23.39
N ARG A 49 17.70 -14.64 -22.84
CA ARG A 49 19.02 -15.25 -22.58
C ARG A 49 18.91 -16.47 -21.65
N ASN A 50 17.95 -16.45 -20.73
CA ASN A 50 17.69 -17.56 -19.81
C ASN A 50 16.63 -18.54 -20.34
N GLN A 51 16.23 -18.45 -21.61
CA GLN A 51 15.27 -19.33 -22.27
C GLN A 51 13.91 -19.39 -21.57
N PHE A 52 13.54 -18.37 -20.80
CA PHE A 52 12.24 -18.35 -20.12
C PHE A 52 11.09 -18.15 -21.09
N ASP A 53 11.35 -17.60 -22.28
CA ASP A 53 10.39 -17.40 -23.37
C ASP A 53 9.93 -18.70 -24.05
N GLU A 54 10.61 -19.83 -23.80
CA GLU A 54 10.15 -21.15 -24.25
C GLU A 54 8.88 -21.60 -23.51
N LYS A 55 8.73 -21.20 -22.24
CA LYS A 55 7.61 -21.61 -21.35
C LYS A 55 6.64 -20.48 -21.05
N TYR A 56 7.13 -19.24 -21.01
CA TYR A 56 6.41 -18.10 -20.48
C TYR A 56 6.32 -16.94 -21.49
N GLN A 57 5.20 -16.21 -21.46
CA GLN A 57 5.03 -14.97 -22.19
C GLN A 57 4.84 -13.80 -21.22
N ILE A 58 5.60 -12.73 -21.40
CA ILE A 58 5.47 -11.52 -20.58
C ILE A 58 4.30 -10.67 -21.11
N SER A 59 3.37 -10.31 -20.23
CA SER A 59 2.28 -9.39 -20.49
C SER A 59 2.55 -8.01 -19.92
N THR A 60 2.31 -6.99 -20.74
CA THR A 60 2.28 -5.57 -20.36
C THR A 60 0.85 -5.05 -20.16
N ASN A 61 -0.14 -5.93 -20.19
CA ASN A 61 -1.54 -5.57 -20.05
C ASN A 61 -1.84 -5.13 -18.60
N ALA A 62 -2.39 -3.93 -18.43
CA ALA A 62 -2.77 -3.38 -17.13
C ALA A 62 -3.71 -4.28 -16.32
N ARG A 63 -4.60 -5.06 -16.96
CA ARG A 63 -5.46 -6.02 -16.26
C ARG A 63 -4.65 -7.17 -15.67
N VAL A 64 -3.67 -7.71 -16.42
CA VAL A 64 -2.79 -8.76 -15.91
C VAL A 64 -1.94 -8.23 -14.75
N ILE A 65 -1.40 -7.01 -14.87
CA ILE A 65 -0.65 -6.35 -13.79
C ILE A 65 -1.54 -6.12 -12.56
N ASN A 66 -2.78 -5.64 -12.74
CA ASN A 66 -3.71 -5.39 -11.64
C ASN A 66 -4.09 -6.68 -10.88
N GLU A 67 -4.10 -7.81 -11.58
CA GLU A 67 -4.42 -9.12 -11.02
C GLU A 67 -3.19 -9.89 -10.53
N ASP A 68 -2.00 -9.29 -10.52
CA ASP A 68 -0.77 -9.96 -10.08
C ASP A 68 -0.78 -10.19 -8.55
N PRO A 69 -0.92 -11.45 -8.08
CA PRO A 69 -0.90 -11.75 -6.64
C PRO A 69 0.52 -11.68 -6.08
N ILE A 70 1.55 -11.90 -6.91
CA ILE A 70 2.95 -11.98 -6.49
C ILE A 70 3.44 -10.61 -6.02
N ARG A 71 3.16 -9.58 -6.82
CA ARG A 71 3.56 -8.23 -6.47
C ARG A 71 2.79 -7.69 -5.26
N ARG A 72 1.50 -8.02 -5.13
CA ARG A 72 0.68 -7.67 -3.95
C ARG A 72 1.20 -8.35 -2.69
N TYR A 73 1.58 -9.62 -2.80
CA TYR A 73 2.19 -10.39 -1.73
C TYR A 73 3.53 -9.75 -1.31
N PHE A 74 4.38 -9.42 -2.27
CA PHE A 74 5.66 -8.75 -2.01
C PHE A 74 5.52 -7.44 -1.24
N GLU A 75 4.70 -6.51 -1.72
CA GLU A 75 4.55 -5.22 -1.04
C GLU A 75 3.95 -5.36 0.36
N THR A 76 3.03 -6.30 0.55
CA THR A 76 2.45 -6.59 1.87
C THR A 76 3.49 -7.15 2.83
N HIS A 77 4.31 -8.11 2.39
CA HIS A 77 5.42 -8.65 3.19
C HIS A 77 6.52 -7.63 3.42
N LEU A 78 6.85 -6.79 2.43
CA LEU A 78 7.80 -5.71 2.58
C LEU A 78 7.35 -4.74 3.66
N ALA A 79 6.06 -4.41 3.71
CA ALA A 79 5.50 -3.59 4.79
C ALA A 79 5.66 -4.25 6.16
N PHE A 80 5.31 -5.53 6.28
CA PHE A 80 5.49 -6.26 7.52
C PHE A 80 6.96 -6.29 7.98
N GLU A 81 7.87 -6.76 7.12
CA GLU A 81 9.30 -6.87 7.43
C GLU A 81 9.92 -5.51 7.76
N THR A 82 9.52 -4.46 7.05
CA THR A 82 9.98 -3.09 7.33
C THR A 82 9.55 -2.65 8.73
N LEU A 83 8.27 -2.88 9.09
CA LEU A 83 7.74 -2.50 10.41
C LEU A 83 8.50 -3.12 11.58
N LEU A 84 8.99 -4.37 11.42
CA LEU A 84 9.76 -5.05 12.47
C LEU A 84 11.02 -4.28 12.92
N ILE A 85 11.55 -3.39 12.07
CA ILE A 85 12.74 -2.59 12.38
C ILE A 85 12.39 -1.13 12.61
N VAL A 86 11.56 -0.54 11.75
CA VAL A 86 11.38 0.92 11.75
C VAL A 86 10.60 1.42 12.97
N LEU A 87 9.79 0.55 13.58
CA LEU A 87 9.08 0.90 14.81
C LEU A 87 10.04 1.07 16.00
N ASP A 88 11.23 0.47 15.97
CA ASP A 88 12.25 0.72 16.99
C ASP A 88 13.04 2.00 16.70
N GLN A 89 13.11 2.41 15.43
CA GLN A 89 13.83 3.60 14.98
C GLN A 89 13.02 4.89 15.15
N ILE A 90 11.69 4.84 15.02
CA ILE A 90 10.86 6.03 15.22
C ILE A 90 10.77 6.37 16.70
N ASP A 91 11.08 7.61 17.06
CA ASP A 91 11.06 8.04 18.45
C ASP A 91 9.63 8.12 19.02
N TRP A 92 9.47 7.70 20.27
CA TRP A 92 8.17 7.69 20.94
C TRP A 92 7.69 9.10 21.28
N GLU A 93 8.58 9.98 21.71
CA GLU A 93 8.26 11.35 22.12
C GLU A 93 7.85 12.18 20.90
N ASP A 94 8.57 12.06 19.78
CA ASP A 94 8.21 12.70 18.51
C ASP A 94 6.81 12.24 18.04
N LEU A 95 6.55 10.93 18.05
CA LEU A 95 5.26 10.38 17.61
C LEU A 95 4.11 10.78 18.54
N SER A 96 4.34 10.78 19.86
CA SER A 96 3.34 11.20 20.85
C SER A 96 3.05 12.70 20.75
N THR A 97 4.09 13.52 20.64
CA THR A 97 3.97 14.97 20.43
C THR A 97 3.18 15.28 19.17
N TYR A 98 3.46 14.56 18.09
CA TYR A 98 2.74 14.71 16.85
C TYR A 98 1.25 14.33 16.99
N TYR A 99 0.94 13.19 17.61
CA TYR A 99 -0.44 12.78 17.88
C TYR A 99 -1.20 13.84 18.71
N GLU A 100 -0.60 14.33 19.80
CA GLU A 100 -1.21 15.34 20.66
C GLU A 100 -1.43 16.66 19.90
N ALA A 101 -0.48 17.06 19.08
CA ALA A 101 -0.61 18.25 18.24
C ALA A 101 -1.77 18.11 17.24
N LEU A 102 -1.93 16.95 16.59
CA LEU A 102 -3.07 16.67 15.73
C LEU A 102 -4.39 16.69 16.48
N TYR A 103 -4.46 16.03 17.64
CA TYR A 103 -5.67 15.96 18.45
C TYR A 103 -6.13 17.37 18.88
N ARG A 104 -5.20 18.25 19.24
CA ARG A 104 -5.47 19.65 19.59
C ARG A 104 -5.92 20.52 18.42
N LEU A 105 -5.64 20.13 17.17
CA LEU A 105 -6.15 20.85 15.99
C LEU A 105 -7.66 20.63 15.79
N LEU A 106 -8.24 19.56 16.35
CA LEU A 106 -9.67 19.30 16.24
C LEU A 106 -10.49 20.22 17.15
N PRO A 107 -11.65 20.73 16.70
CA PRO A 107 -12.62 21.36 17.58
C PRO A 107 -13.05 20.43 18.72
N THR A 108 -13.44 20.96 19.87
CA THR A 108 -13.83 20.19 21.06
C THR A 108 -14.93 19.17 20.79
N ILE A 109 -15.88 19.48 19.90
CA ILE A 109 -16.96 18.57 19.50
C ILE A 109 -16.41 17.36 18.73
N GLU A 110 -15.50 17.58 17.77
CA GLU A 110 -14.86 16.51 17.00
C GLU A 110 -13.90 15.67 17.85
N GLN A 111 -13.25 16.30 18.84
CA GLN A 111 -12.45 15.61 19.84
C GLN A 111 -13.28 14.63 20.69
N ALA A 112 -14.46 15.06 21.15
CA ALA A 112 -15.40 14.21 21.88
C ALA A 112 -15.87 13.05 20.99
N LYS A 113 -16.28 13.35 19.74
CA LYS A 113 -16.68 12.35 18.76
C LYS A 113 -15.59 11.29 18.50
N PHE A 114 -14.33 11.72 18.33
CA PHE A 114 -13.20 10.81 18.16
C PHE A 114 -12.99 9.91 19.39
N LYS A 115 -13.13 10.45 20.60
CA LYS A 115 -13.04 9.67 21.84
C LYS A 115 -14.18 8.64 21.95
N ASP A 116 -15.39 9.02 21.60
CA ASP A 116 -16.54 8.12 21.63
C ASP A 116 -16.35 6.93 20.67
N TYR A 117 -15.81 7.18 19.47
CA TYR A 117 -15.46 6.10 18.55
C TYR A 117 -14.39 5.16 19.11
N LEU A 118 -13.34 5.70 19.75
CA LEU A 118 -12.30 4.88 20.38
C LEU A 118 -12.83 4.04 21.54
N ASN A 119 -13.83 4.54 22.27
CA ASN A 119 -14.47 3.85 23.39
C ASN A 119 -15.61 2.93 22.96
N LYS A 120 -15.95 2.88 21.66
CA LYS A 120 -17.08 2.14 21.10
C LYS A 120 -18.43 2.49 21.77
N THR A 121 -18.60 3.74 22.18
CA THR A 121 -19.82 4.24 22.86
C THR A 121 -20.86 4.82 21.90
N THR A 122 -20.55 4.87 20.60
CA THR A 122 -21.47 5.34 19.55
C THR A 122 -22.36 4.22 19.03
N SER A 123 -23.60 4.54 18.64
CA SER A 123 -24.46 3.59 17.92
C SER A 123 -23.84 3.18 16.58
N ASP A 124 -24.09 1.93 16.16
CA ASP A 124 -23.59 1.39 14.90
C ASP A 124 -23.96 2.29 13.69
N HIS A 125 -23.02 2.44 12.76
CA HIS A 125 -23.22 2.89 11.36
C HIS A 125 -23.24 4.40 11.03
N GLU A 126 -22.12 5.11 11.17
CA GLU A 126 -21.99 6.45 10.55
C GLU A 126 -20.97 6.57 9.41
N ASP A 127 -19.86 5.81 9.39
CA ASP A 127 -18.80 6.02 8.38
C ASP A 127 -17.93 4.76 8.18
N TYR A 128 -17.78 4.30 6.93
CA TYR A 128 -16.92 3.18 6.56
C TYR A 128 -15.46 3.39 7.03
N LEU A 129 -14.98 4.63 7.04
CA LEU A 129 -13.63 4.94 7.51
C LEU A 129 -13.46 4.69 9.01
N VAL A 130 -14.51 4.93 9.79
CA VAL A 130 -14.53 4.67 11.23
C VAL A 130 -14.47 3.16 11.47
N GLU A 131 -15.29 2.37 10.76
CA GLU A 131 -15.26 0.91 10.83
C GLU A 131 -13.87 0.35 10.49
N GLU A 132 -13.22 0.88 9.45
CA GLU A 132 -11.86 0.48 9.04
C GLU A 132 -10.82 0.71 10.15
N TYR A 133 -10.80 1.89 10.78
CA TYR A 133 -9.82 2.17 11.84
C TYR A 133 -10.13 1.46 13.17
N ILE A 134 -11.40 1.28 13.52
CA ILE A 134 -11.79 0.51 14.72
C ILE A 134 -11.38 -0.96 14.56
N ASP A 135 -11.63 -1.58 13.40
CA ASP A 135 -11.20 -2.94 13.09
C ASP A 135 -9.68 -3.06 13.12
N THR A 136 -8.96 -2.10 12.54
CA THR A 136 -7.49 -2.04 12.56
C THR A 136 -6.95 -2.02 14.00
N LEU A 137 -7.47 -1.12 14.84
CA LEU A 137 -7.03 -0.99 16.24
C LEU A 137 -7.41 -2.20 17.09
N PHE A 138 -8.54 -2.85 16.79
CA PHE A 138 -8.93 -4.10 17.44
C PHE A 138 -7.96 -5.22 17.08
N LYS A 139 -7.69 -5.42 15.78
CA LYS A 139 -6.77 -6.47 15.29
C LYS A 139 -5.35 -6.28 15.77
N LEU A 140 -4.87 -5.05 15.88
CA LEU A 140 -3.56 -4.76 16.46
C LEU A 140 -3.37 -5.39 17.86
N LYS A 141 -4.46 -5.52 18.63
CA LYS A 141 -4.46 -6.12 19.97
C LYS A 141 -4.74 -7.61 19.98
N SER A 142 -5.64 -8.08 19.11
CA SER A 142 -6.21 -9.43 19.19
C SER A 142 -5.70 -10.41 18.12
N ASN A 143 -5.11 -9.91 17.04
CA ASN A 143 -4.76 -10.73 15.89
C ASN A 143 -3.33 -11.26 15.98
N THR A 144 -3.17 -12.55 15.67
CA THR A 144 -1.90 -13.27 15.76
C THR A 144 -0.84 -12.76 14.79
N SER A 145 -1.22 -12.13 13.68
CA SER A 145 -0.30 -11.46 12.75
C SER A 145 0.51 -10.34 13.40
N TYR A 146 0.06 -9.81 14.54
CA TYR A 146 0.79 -8.80 15.29
C TYR A 146 1.62 -9.37 16.45
N ASN A 147 1.70 -10.70 16.62
CA ASN A 147 2.44 -11.32 17.73
C ASN A 147 3.96 -11.10 17.65
N ASP A 148 4.49 -10.88 16.46
CA ASP A 148 5.91 -10.60 16.25
C ASP A 148 6.31 -9.17 16.70
N PHE A 149 5.35 -8.31 17.00
CA PHE A 149 5.60 -6.96 17.52
C PHE A 149 5.53 -6.93 19.05
N SER A 150 6.50 -6.26 19.66
CA SER A 150 6.47 -5.96 21.10
C SER A 150 5.33 -5.01 21.45
N GLU A 151 4.97 -4.94 22.74
CA GLU A 151 3.92 -4.02 23.19
C GLU A 151 4.27 -2.54 22.91
N ILE A 152 5.55 -2.18 23.01
CA ILE A 152 6.03 -0.83 22.65
C ILE A 152 5.80 -0.56 21.16
N GLN A 153 6.13 -1.51 20.29
CA GLN A 153 5.92 -1.40 18.85
C GLN A 153 4.43 -1.33 18.51
N LYS A 154 3.58 -2.13 19.17
CA LYS A 154 2.12 -2.05 19.03
C LYS A 154 1.56 -0.70 19.48
N ASN A 155 2.09 -0.11 20.54
CA ASN A 155 1.69 1.23 20.97
C ASN A 155 2.06 2.30 19.94
N LYS A 156 3.25 2.23 19.33
CA LYS A 156 3.64 3.11 18.22
C LYS A 156 2.73 2.93 17.01
N LEU A 157 2.40 1.70 16.62
CA LEU A 157 1.44 1.41 15.54
C LEU A 157 0.06 2.02 15.83
N SER A 158 -0.42 1.88 17.07
CA SER A 158 -1.69 2.47 17.52
C SER A 158 -1.70 4.00 17.32
N LEU A 159 -0.61 4.68 17.69
CA LEU A 159 -0.48 6.13 17.45
C LEU A 159 -0.43 6.47 15.95
N ILE A 160 0.28 5.70 15.13
CA ILE A 160 0.31 5.90 13.67
C ILE A 160 -1.10 5.79 13.07
N PHE A 161 -1.87 4.77 13.43
CA PHE A 161 -3.25 4.60 12.96
C PHE A 161 -4.16 5.74 13.42
N LYS A 162 -4.04 6.15 14.69
CA LYS A 162 -4.80 7.30 15.21
C LYS A 162 -4.41 8.60 14.51
N CYS A 163 -3.14 8.84 14.20
CA CYS A 163 -2.70 9.99 13.44
C CYS A 163 -3.31 10.01 12.04
N ALA A 164 -3.29 8.87 11.34
CA ALA A 164 -3.90 8.73 10.03
C ALA A 164 -5.41 9.04 10.08
N TRP A 165 -6.11 8.53 11.10
CA TRP A 165 -7.54 8.77 11.29
C TRP A 165 -7.84 10.23 11.65
N LEU A 166 -7.13 10.83 12.61
CA LEU A 166 -7.26 12.24 12.98
C LEU A 166 -7.08 13.15 11.77
N SER A 167 -6.10 12.85 10.91
CA SER A 167 -5.84 13.64 9.70
C SER A 167 -7.08 13.75 8.80
N SER A 168 -7.92 12.70 8.75
CA SER A 168 -9.14 12.66 7.94
C SER A 168 -10.26 13.59 8.43
N PHE A 169 -10.29 13.89 9.74
CA PHE A 169 -11.17 14.90 10.33
C PHE A 169 -10.59 16.29 10.10
N ILE A 170 -9.30 16.48 10.41
CA ILE A 170 -8.63 17.78 10.35
C ILE A 170 -8.72 18.39 8.96
N VAL A 171 -8.52 17.61 7.89
CA VAL A 171 -8.53 18.12 6.51
C VAL A 171 -9.86 18.73 6.04
N LYS A 172 -10.96 18.44 6.74
CA LYS A 172 -12.29 19.02 6.49
C LYS A 172 -12.41 20.44 7.05
N LEU A 173 -11.50 20.86 7.94
CA LEU A 173 -11.47 22.19 8.53
C LEU A 173 -11.05 23.26 7.49
N PRO A 174 -11.57 24.50 7.60
CA PRO A 174 -11.39 25.54 6.58
C PRO A 174 -9.93 26.00 6.38
N ASN A 175 -9.12 26.01 7.44
CA ASN A 175 -7.79 26.64 7.47
C ASN A 175 -6.62 25.64 7.40
N ILE A 176 -6.77 24.58 6.60
CA ILE A 176 -5.73 23.57 6.39
C ILE A 176 -5.00 23.82 5.06
N PRO A 177 -3.64 23.89 5.06
CA PRO A 177 -2.83 24.09 3.85
C PRO A 177 -3.09 23.08 2.74
N LEU A 178 -2.54 23.37 1.55
CA LEU A 178 -2.61 22.49 0.38
C LEU A 178 -4.06 22.11 0.02
N LYS A 179 -4.98 23.07 0.13
CA LYS A 179 -6.35 22.92 -0.36
C LYS A 179 -6.32 22.81 -1.90
N ASN A 180 -7.25 22.04 -2.47
CA ASN A 180 -7.45 21.91 -3.92
C ASN A 180 -6.27 21.31 -4.71
N VAL A 181 -5.33 20.60 -4.07
CA VAL A 181 -4.23 19.91 -4.77
C VAL A 181 -4.76 18.93 -5.82
N TYR A 182 -5.89 18.29 -5.55
CA TYR A 182 -6.52 17.31 -6.44
C TYR A 182 -7.65 17.87 -7.31
N GLN A 183 -7.77 19.20 -7.43
CA GLN A 183 -8.82 19.81 -8.27
C GLN A 183 -8.27 20.29 -9.62
N VAL A 184 -6.96 20.19 -9.86
CA VAL A 184 -6.31 20.74 -11.06
C VAL A 184 -5.24 19.80 -11.62
N GLY A 185 -5.06 19.84 -12.94
CA GLY A 185 -3.98 19.14 -13.66
C GLY A 185 -4.10 17.62 -13.63
N PHE A 186 -2.94 16.94 -13.73
CA PHE A 186 -2.80 15.48 -13.71
C PHE A 186 -3.42 14.80 -12.47
N PHE A 187 -3.66 15.57 -11.41
CA PHE A 187 -4.18 15.09 -10.14
C PHE A 187 -5.66 15.42 -9.92
N ALA A 188 -6.32 16.02 -10.92
CA ALA A 188 -7.76 16.31 -10.89
C ALA A 188 -8.60 15.01 -10.75
N GLU A 189 -9.81 15.10 -10.20
CA GLU A 189 -10.67 13.94 -9.93
C GLU A 189 -10.88 13.05 -11.16
N GLN A 190 -11.15 13.64 -12.32
CA GLN A 190 -11.30 12.95 -13.59
C GLN A 190 -10.02 12.25 -14.08
N GLN A 191 -8.85 12.66 -13.61
CA GLN A 191 -7.55 12.09 -13.98
C GLN A 191 -7.11 10.96 -13.05
N ARG A 192 -7.77 10.77 -11.90
CA ARG A 192 -7.45 9.73 -10.92
C ARG A 192 -7.82 8.33 -11.37
N GLY A 193 -8.88 8.20 -12.17
CA GLY A 193 -9.31 6.93 -12.77
C GLY A 193 -9.80 5.87 -11.79
N ARG A 194 -10.07 6.21 -10.52
CA ARG A 194 -10.66 5.28 -9.54
C ARG A 194 -12.11 4.98 -9.92
N GLN A 195 -12.44 3.70 -10.08
CA GLN A 195 -13.81 3.22 -10.26
C GLN A 195 -14.22 2.37 -9.08
N ILE A 196 -15.28 2.75 -8.36
CA ILE A 196 -15.85 1.90 -7.33
C ILE A 196 -16.67 0.81 -8.02
N LYS A 197 -16.33 -0.46 -7.76
CA LYS A 197 -17.20 -1.58 -8.12
C LYS A 197 -18.47 -1.41 -7.31
N LEU A 198 -19.54 -0.98 -7.98
CA LEU A 198 -20.87 -1.01 -7.42
C LEU A 198 -21.17 -2.46 -7.07
N LEU A 199 -21.29 -2.77 -5.79
CA LEU A 199 -21.92 -4.01 -5.33
C LEU A 199 -23.45 -3.85 -5.50
N LYS A 200 -23.87 -3.50 -6.71
CA LYS A 200 -25.29 -3.40 -7.07
C LYS A 200 -25.97 -4.76 -6.97
N ALA A 201 -25.22 -5.82 -7.28
CA ALA A 201 -25.73 -7.18 -7.27
C ALA A 201 -26.31 -7.59 -5.91
N SER A 202 -25.72 -7.19 -4.79
CA SER A 202 -26.14 -7.71 -3.47
C SER A 202 -27.39 -7.05 -2.90
N ALA A 203 -27.62 -5.75 -3.16
CA ALA A 203 -28.84 -5.08 -2.70
C ALA A 203 -30.06 -5.45 -3.56
N GLU A 204 -29.87 -5.70 -4.87
CA GLU A 204 -30.91 -6.16 -5.78
C GLU A 204 -31.30 -7.63 -5.56
N THR A 205 -30.37 -8.50 -5.13
CA THR A 205 -30.64 -9.93 -4.87
C THR A 205 -30.91 -10.29 -3.41
N HIS A 206 -30.42 -9.52 -2.44
CA HIS A 206 -30.51 -9.86 -1.02
C HIS A 206 -31.15 -8.76 -0.15
N GLY A 207 -31.65 -7.69 -0.79
CA GLY A 207 -32.34 -6.58 -0.14
C GLY A 207 -31.40 -5.53 0.47
N PRO A 208 -31.96 -4.37 0.87
CA PRO A 208 -31.19 -3.23 1.38
C PRO A 208 -30.48 -3.50 2.73
N GLN A 209 -30.77 -4.63 3.38
CA GLN A 209 -30.17 -5.03 4.66
C GLN A 209 -29.07 -6.09 4.52
N PHE A 210 -28.73 -6.53 3.30
CA PHE A 210 -27.71 -7.54 3.11
C PHE A 210 -26.32 -7.03 3.51
N LYS A 211 -25.79 -7.63 4.58
CA LYS A 211 -24.41 -7.48 5.01
C LYS A 211 -23.66 -8.74 4.61
N ILE A 212 -22.59 -8.59 3.84
CA ILE A 212 -21.64 -9.67 3.63
C ILE A 212 -20.99 -9.96 5.00
N SER A 213 -21.12 -11.19 5.48
CA SER A 213 -20.83 -11.59 6.86
C SER A 213 -19.33 -11.70 7.18
N CYS A 214 -18.47 -11.83 6.17
CA CYS A 214 -17.03 -11.77 6.30
C CYS A 214 -16.38 -11.26 5.01
N TYR A 215 -15.47 -10.31 5.16
CA TYR A 215 -14.68 -9.77 4.07
C TYR A 215 -13.24 -10.28 4.17
N SER A 216 -12.54 -10.34 3.03
CA SER A 216 -11.15 -10.76 2.80
C SER A 216 -10.36 -11.25 4.03
N ASN A 217 -9.85 -12.47 4.05
CA ASN A 217 -9.02 -12.95 5.17
C ASN A 217 -7.55 -12.52 5.07
N ASN A 218 -7.25 -11.57 4.19
CA ASN A 218 -5.89 -11.26 3.81
C ASN A 218 -5.56 -9.83 4.23
N PHE A 219 -4.44 -9.62 4.90
CA PHE A 219 -3.87 -8.30 5.16
C PHE A 219 -3.33 -7.66 3.87
N GLY A 220 -3.13 -6.35 3.93
CA GLY A 220 -2.52 -5.52 2.90
C GLY A 220 -3.09 -5.64 1.49
N LEU A 221 -2.24 -5.74 0.47
CA LEU A 221 -2.68 -5.57 -0.92
C LEU A 221 -3.32 -6.81 -1.54
N MET A 222 -3.37 -7.91 -0.79
CA MET A 222 -3.94 -9.17 -1.25
C MET A 222 -5.47 -9.08 -1.34
N LYS A 223 -6.00 -9.51 -2.48
CA LYS A 223 -7.45 -9.63 -2.69
C LYS A 223 -7.99 -10.87 -2.01
N ASN A 224 -9.29 -10.89 -1.75
CA ASN A 224 -9.94 -11.98 -1.01
C ASN A 224 -9.78 -13.38 -1.65
N TYR A 225 -9.77 -13.48 -2.98
CA TYR A 225 -9.62 -14.75 -3.70
C TYR A 225 -8.16 -15.15 -3.97
N MET A 226 -7.19 -14.29 -3.65
CA MET A 226 -5.79 -14.62 -3.87
C MET A 226 -5.35 -15.63 -2.81
N PRO A 227 -4.75 -16.76 -3.21
CA PRO A 227 -4.44 -17.84 -2.28
C PRO A 227 -3.28 -17.43 -1.36
N ILE A 228 -3.43 -17.65 -0.06
CA ILE A 228 -2.40 -17.39 0.95
C ILE A 228 -2.34 -18.61 1.89
N PRO A 229 -1.14 -19.10 2.26
CA PRO A 229 -1.02 -20.13 3.28
C PRO A 229 -1.62 -19.66 4.61
N LYS A 230 -2.36 -20.53 5.31
CA LYS A 230 -2.93 -20.20 6.64
C LYS A 230 -1.87 -19.82 7.69
N SER A 231 -0.66 -20.36 7.53
CA SER A 231 0.48 -20.07 8.40
C SER A 231 1.21 -18.77 8.03
N ASP A 232 0.78 -18.07 6.98
CA ASP A 232 1.40 -16.82 6.57
C ASP A 232 0.96 -15.67 7.49
N VAL A 233 1.89 -14.78 7.82
CA VAL A 233 1.62 -13.63 8.70
C VAL A 233 0.58 -12.68 8.13
N ILE A 234 0.36 -12.69 6.81
CA ILE A 234 -0.64 -11.82 6.16
C ILE A 234 -2.03 -12.48 6.09
N PHE A 235 -2.21 -13.69 6.64
CA PHE A 235 -3.51 -14.34 6.76
C PHE A 235 -4.13 -14.09 8.13
N THR A 236 -5.45 -13.89 8.17
CA THR A 236 -6.22 -13.78 9.41
C THR A 236 -7.42 -14.72 9.40
N GLU A 237 -7.64 -15.43 10.52
CA GLU A 237 -8.84 -16.23 10.73
C GLU A 237 -10.07 -15.34 10.98
N SER A 238 -9.87 -14.23 11.71
CA SER A 238 -10.88 -13.19 11.88
C SER A 238 -10.72 -12.19 10.73
N GLY A 239 -11.46 -12.43 9.63
CA GLY A 239 -11.50 -11.57 8.45
C GLY A 239 -11.83 -10.10 8.76
N PHE A 240 -11.99 -9.28 7.73
CA PHE A 240 -12.35 -7.86 7.93
C PHE A 240 -13.86 -7.71 8.06
N SER A 241 -14.28 -6.74 8.88
CA SER A 241 -15.67 -6.32 9.03
C SER A 241 -16.14 -5.39 7.89
N PHE A 242 -15.25 -5.05 6.96
CA PHE A 242 -15.49 -4.13 5.86
C PHE A 242 -14.84 -4.60 4.53
N ILE A 243 -15.30 -4.07 3.39
CA ILE A 243 -14.73 -4.38 2.06
C ILE A 243 -13.49 -3.56 1.78
N LYS A 244 -12.33 -4.20 1.84
CA LYS A 244 -11.04 -3.55 1.54
C LYS A 244 -11.01 -2.89 0.16
N SER A 245 -10.21 -1.84 0.05
CA SER A 245 -10.00 -1.08 -1.20
C SER A 245 -9.59 -1.96 -2.37
N VAL A 246 -8.72 -2.94 -2.15
CA VAL A 246 -8.25 -3.86 -3.20
C VAL A 246 -9.35 -4.72 -3.82
N ASP A 247 -10.43 -4.96 -3.08
CA ASP A 247 -11.56 -5.77 -3.53
C ASP A 247 -12.65 -4.90 -4.18
N ARG A 248 -12.89 -3.68 -3.66
CA ARG A 248 -13.94 -2.77 -4.14
C ARG A 248 -13.54 -1.84 -5.29
N VAL A 249 -12.25 -1.65 -5.56
CA VAL A 249 -11.79 -0.67 -6.56
C VAL A 249 -11.38 -1.34 -7.86
N ASN A 250 -11.70 -0.67 -8.97
CA ASN A 250 -11.18 -0.92 -10.30
C ASN A 250 -10.61 0.39 -10.89
N PHE A 251 -10.02 0.32 -12.07
CA PHE A 251 -9.35 1.45 -12.71
C PHE A 251 -9.92 1.79 -14.11
N ASN A 252 -9.85 3.07 -14.47
CA ASN A 252 -10.15 3.57 -15.81
C ASN A 252 -8.85 3.97 -16.54
N LEU A 253 -8.44 3.21 -17.56
CA LEU A 253 -7.24 3.52 -18.36
C LEU A 253 -7.35 4.77 -19.22
N ALA A 254 -8.55 5.33 -19.41
CA ALA A 254 -8.69 6.62 -20.09
C ALA A 254 -8.18 7.79 -19.22
N ALA A 255 -8.06 7.59 -17.91
CA ALA A 255 -7.55 8.59 -16.98
C ALA A 255 -6.02 8.57 -16.92
N ALA A 256 -5.41 9.73 -16.65
CA ALA A 256 -3.96 9.87 -16.70
C ALA A 256 -3.22 9.06 -15.62
N TRP A 257 -3.74 8.98 -14.38
CA TRP A 257 -3.07 8.25 -13.30
C TRP A 257 -2.92 6.75 -13.58
N PRO A 258 -3.98 5.97 -13.86
CA PRO A 258 -3.82 4.55 -14.16
C PRO A 258 -2.92 4.32 -15.37
N LYS A 259 -3.02 5.17 -16.41
CA LYS A 259 -2.16 5.08 -17.59
C LYS A 259 -0.67 5.22 -17.22
N GLU A 260 -0.31 6.25 -16.46
CA GLU A 260 1.07 6.42 -15.98
C GLU A 260 1.49 5.28 -15.03
N HIS A 261 0.64 4.94 -14.07
CA HIS A 261 0.89 3.89 -13.08
C HIS A 261 1.21 2.54 -13.72
N PHE A 262 0.41 2.10 -14.70
CA PHE A 262 0.63 0.81 -15.37
C PHE A 262 1.74 0.87 -16.42
N SER A 263 2.12 2.07 -16.88
CA SER A 263 3.25 2.21 -17.82
C SER A 263 4.60 1.81 -17.22
N THR A 264 4.73 1.81 -15.89
CA THR A 264 5.92 1.32 -15.18
C THR A 264 5.97 -0.21 -15.07
N LEU A 265 4.90 -0.90 -15.50
CA LEU A 265 4.70 -2.35 -15.62
C LEU A 265 4.70 -3.18 -14.33
N VAL A 266 5.13 -2.64 -13.20
CA VAL A 266 5.35 -3.43 -11.98
C VAL A 266 4.36 -3.15 -10.87
N HIS A 267 3.60 -2.05 -10.91
CA HIS A 267 2.73 -1.68 -9.79
C HIS A 267 1.33 -2.31 -9.94
N PRO A 268 0.86 -3.15 -8.99
CA PRO A 268 -0.20 -4.12 -9.23
C PRO A 268 -1.60 -3.60 -8.92
N PHE A 269 -1.75 -2.32 -8.58
CA PHE A 269 -2.97 -1.81 -7.99
C PHE A 269 -3.08 -0.30 -8.18
N SER A 270 -4.16 0.12 -8.85
CA SER A 270 -4.50 1.53 -9.01
C SER A 270 -5.81 1.85 -8.27
N CYS A 271 -5.66 2.41 -7.06
CA CYS A 271 -6.73 3.00 -6.25
C CYS A 271 -6.92 4.50 -6.50
N SER A 272 -5.97 5.14 -7.20
CA SER A 272 -5.65 6.57 -7.20
C SER A 272 -4.51 6.89 -6.23
N ILE A 273 -3.88 8.05 -6.43
CA ILE A 273 -2.91 8.61 -5.49
C ILE A 273 -3.53 8.76 -4.09
N SER A 274 -2.74 8.47 -3.06
CA SER A 274 -3.19 8.35 -1.68
C SER A 274 -3.77 9.65 -1.10
N GLY A 275 -5.08 9.63 -0.85
CA GLY A 275 -5.77 10.69 -0.11
C GLY A 275 -5.29 10.79 1.35
N THR A 276 -5.07 9.64 2.01
CA THR A 276 -4.61 9.58 3.41
C THR A 276 -3.22 10.18 3.57
N MET A 277 -2.28 9.90 2.66
CA MET A 277 -0.97 10.54 2.70
C MET A 277 -1.06 12.05 2.49
N LEU A 278 -1.88 12.53 1.54
CA LEU A 278 -2.07 13.97 1.40
C LEU A 278 -2.67 14.58 2.67
N SER A 279 -3.65 13.94 3.30
CA SER A 279 -4.23 14.42 4.56
C SER A 279 -3.17 14.56 5.66
N GLN A 280 -2.26 13.60 5.71
CA GLN A 280 -1.14 13.63 6.63
C GLN A 280 -0.20 14.82 6.36
N LEU A 281 0.23 15.00 5.10
CA LEU A 281 1.09 16.12 4.71
C LEU A 281 0.43 17.48 4.93
N ARG A 282 -0.88 17.57 4.73
CA ARG A 282 -1.67 18.77 5.03
C ARG A 282 -1.61 19.14 6.51
N CYS A 283 -1.73 18.16 7.39
CA CYS A 283 -1.61 18.36 8.83
C CYS A 283 -0.17 18.71 9.23
N MET A 284 0.82 17.99 8.69
CA MET A 284 2.23 18.31 8.93
C MET A 284 2.58 19.73 8.53
N LYS A 285 2.12 20.20 7.36
CA LYS A 285 2.33 21.59 6.94
C LYS A 285 1.62 22.60 7.83
N LYS A 286 0.46 22.24 8.40
CA LYS A 286 -0.21 23.10 9.38
C LYS A 286 0.61 23.22 10.66
N LEU A 287 1.13 22.10 11.16
CA LEU A 287 1.93 22.05 12.39
C LEU A 287 3.32 22.69 12.22
N GLU A 288 3.93 22.58 11.05
CA GLU A 288 5.18 23.30 10.74
C GLU A 288 4.99 24.81 10.84
N LYS A 289 3.91 25.35 10.27
CA LYS A 289 3.59 26.79 10.38
C LYS A 289 3.36 27.28 11.80
N THR A 290 3.08 26.38 12.73
CA THR A 290 2.88 26.69 14.15
C THR A 290 4.05 26.23 15.03
N ALA A 291 5.18 25.80 14.43
CA ALA A 291 6.35 25.27 15.14
C ALA A 291 6.04 24.07 16.08
N LEU A 292 5.05 23.25 15.71
CA LEU A 292 4.61 22.06 16.47
C LEU A 292 4.87 20.76 15.71
N LEU A 293 5.61 20.78 14.60
CA LEU A 293 5.95 19.58 13.83
C LEU A 293 7.26 18.97 14.36
N PRO A 294 7.25 17.78 14.99
CA PRO A 294 8.47 17.10 15.43
C PRO A 294 9.29 16.52 14.26
N PHE A 295 8.62 16.10 13.18
CA PHE A 295 9.25 15.53 11.98
C PHE A 295 9.71 16.63 10.99
N ASN A 296 10.56 17.54 11.46
CA ASN A 296 10.95 18.77 10.76
C ASN A 296 12.30 18.71 10.03
N ASN A 297 12.94 17.54 9.97
CA ASN A 297 14.15 17.29 9.19
C ASN A 297 14.02 16.00 8.38
N LEU A 298 14.94 15.79 7.42
CA LEU A 298 14.86 14.68 6.46
C LEU A 298 14.85 13.30 7.15
N GLU A 299 15.69 13.08 8.15
CA GLU A 299 15.80 11.80 8.85
C GLU A 299 14.50 11.46 9.58
N LYS A 300 14.01 12.37 10.43
CA LYS A 300 12.76 12.20 11.17
C LYS A 300 11.57 12.05 10.23
N PHE A 301 11.51 12.84 9.17
CA PHE A 301 10.43 12.81 8.20
C PHE A 301 10.40 11.51 7.39
N THR A 302 11.55 11.03 6.91
CA THR A 302 11.63 9.76 6.17
C THR A 302 11.36 8.55 7.07
N SER A 303 11.83 8.57 8.32
CA SER A 303 11.49 7.55 9.34
C SER A 303 9.98 7.50 9.58
N PHE A 304 9.34 8.66 9.77
CA PHE A 304 7.88 8.74 9.88
C PHE A 304 7.18 8.21 8.63
N LEU A 305 7.58 8.65 7.43
CA LEU A 305 6.96 8.19 6.19
C LEU A 305 7.07 6.69 6.02
N LYS A 306 8.26 6.11 6.23
CA LYS A 306 8.53 4.67 6.14
C LYS A 306 7.62 3.90 7.10
N CYS A 307 7.50 4.33 8.35
CA CYS A 307 6.55 3.75 9.31
C CYS A 307 5.11 3.90 8.84
N PHE A 308 4.68 5.12 8.54
CA PHE A 308 3.29 5.46 8.19
C PHE A 308 2.78 4.68 6.98
N THR A 309 3.55 4.65 5.88
CA THR A 309 3.15 3.92 4.68
C THR A 309 3.12 2.42 4.91
N SER A 310 4.10 1.88 5.64
CA SER A 310 4.16 0.44 5.92
C SER A 310 3.01 0.00 6.83
N SER A 311 2.66 0.79 7.86
CA SER A 311 1.54 0.51 8.75
C SER A 311 0.20 0.45 8.00
N LEU A 312 -0.07 1.45 7.15
CA LEU A 312 -1.32 1.52 6.39
C LEU A 312 -1.39 0.50 5.25
N LEU A 313 -0.25 0.21 4.62
CA LEU A 313 -0.19 -0.83 3.59
C LEU A 313 -0.42 -2.20 4.21
N PHE A 314 0.29 -2.56 5.28
CA PHE A 314 0.14 -3.87 5.92
C PHE A 314 -1.27 -4.11 6.45
N SER A 315 -1.85 -3.15 7.18
CA SER A 315 -3.19 -3.30 7.75
C SER A 315 -4.28 -3.41 6.68
N ASN A 316 -4.53 -2.32 5.96
CA ASN A 316 -5.74 -2.19 5.15
C ASN A 316 -5.49 -2.35 3.65
N GLY A 317 -4.25 -2.16 3.19
CA GLY A 317 -3.91 -2.26 1.78
C GLY A 317 -4.64 -1.25 0.91
N GLY A 318 -4.83 -0.04 1.42
CA GLY A 318 -5.57 1.00 0.71
C GLY A 318 -4.89 1.49 -0.58
N HIS A 319 -3.56 1.42 -0.63
CA HIS A 319 -2.69 1.96 -1.68
C HIS A 319 -1.38 1.17 -1.72
N SER A 320 -0.74 1.09 -2.90
CA SER A 320 0.65 0.62 -3.03
C SER A 320 1.65 1.65 -2.51
N TYR A 321 2.91 1.26 -2.29
CA TYR A 321 3.97 2.23 -1.96
C TYR A 321 4.09 3.32 -3.03
N ASN A 322 3.98 2.96 -4.30
CA ASN A 322 4.00 3.92 -5.39
C ASN A 322 2.86 4.95 -5.27
N GLU A 323 1.65 4.52 -4.90
CA GLU A 323 0.50 5.41 -4.69
C GLU A 323 0.63 6.32 -3.47
N PHE A 324 1.23 5.83 -2.39
CA PHE A 324 1.55 6.66 -1.22
C PHE A 324 2.58 7.73 -1.58
N LEU A 325 3.68 7.34 -2.23
CA LEU A 325 4.81 8.23 -2.48
C LEU A 325 4.59 9.16 -3.69
N ALA A 326 3.67 8.84 -4.59
CA ALA A 326 3.29 9.73 -5.69
C ALA A 326 2.78 11.10 -5.20
N VAL A 327 2.23 11.18 -3.98
CA VAL A 327 1.82 12.45 -3.37
C VAL A 327 2.99 13.41 -3.19
N LEU A 328 4.18 12.90 -2.86
CA LEU A 328 5.38 13.71 -2.61
C LEU A 328 5.87 14.39 -3.88
N LYS A 329 5.58 13.82 -5.05
CA LYS A 329 5.99 14.35 -6.36
C LYS A 329 5.08 15.47 -6.86
N ILE A 330 3.98 15.75 -6.18
CA ILE A 330 3.06 16.81 -6.58
C ILE A 330 3.77 18.17 -6.43
N PRO A 331 3.83 19.03 -7.48
CA PRO A 331 4.59 20.29 -7.42
C PRO A 331 4.21 21.21 -6.24
N LYS A 332 2.91 21.29 -5.90
CA LYS A 332 2.44 22.05 -4.73
C LYS A 332 2.94 21.46 -3.40
N VAL A 333 3.04 20.13 -3.31
CA VAL A 333 3.58 19.44 -2.12
C VAL A 333 5.08 19.68 -2.04
N VAL A 334 5.83 19.43 -3.11
CA VAL A 334 7.27 19.73 -3.19
C VAL A 334 7.55 21.17 -2.76
N SER A 335 6.83 22.15 -3.31
CA SER A 335 7.01 23.55 -2.94
C SER A 335 6.68 23.85 -1.48
N ALA A 336 5.71 23.17 -0.87
CA ALA A 336 5.30 23.42 0.51
C ALA A 336 6.24 22.78 1.53
N PHE A 337 6.98 21.75 1.12
CA PHE A 337 7.89 20.96 1.95
C PHE A 337 9.37 21.27 1.73
N LYS A 338 9.69 22.37 1.03
CA LYS A 338 11.07 22.89 0.87
C LYS A 338 11.82 23.17 2.18
N PHE A 339 11.13 23.16 3.32
CA PHE A 339 11.77 23.26 4.64
C PHE A 339 12.43 21.95 5.09
N ILE A 340 12.16 20.84 4.40
CA ILE A 340 12.88 19.57 4.54
C ILE A 340 13.94 19.54 3.44
N ASP A 341 15.21 19.52 3.82
CA ASP A 341 16.31 19.41 2.88
C ASP A 341 16.19 18.13 2.05
N HIS A 342 16.46 18.23 0.74
CA HIS A 342 16.41 17.11 -0.22
C HIS A 342 15.05 16.37 -0.28
N PHE A 343 13.94 17.07 0.00
CA PHE A 343 12.60 16.47 -0.02
C PHE A 343 12.25 15.79 -1.35
N GLU A 344 12.68 16.36 -2.47
CA GLU A 344 12.45 15.84 -3.82
C GLU A 344 13.16 14.50 -4.10
N GLU A 345 14.16 14.15 -3.30
CA GLU A 345 14.89 12.89 -3.42
C GLU A 345 14.15 11.73 -2.74
N ILE A 346 13.08 12.01 -1.98
CA ILE A 346 12.32 10.97 -1.28
C ILE A 346 11.50 10.14 -2.29
N ASP A 347 11.97 8.92 -2.56
CA ASP A 347 11.31 7.96 -3.43
C ASP A 347 11.26 6.55 -2.84
N ALA A 348 10.68 5.60 -3.58
CA ALA A 348 10.53 4.22 -3.12
C ALA A 348 11.89 3.54 -2.88
N ILE A 349 12.94 3.87 -3.64
CA ILE A 349 14.27 3.28 -3.47
C ILE A 349 14.89 3.77 -2.16
N ASN A 350 14.86 5.08 -1.94
CA ASN A 350 15.41 5.68 -0.73
C ASN A 350 14.60 5.29 0.52
N LEU A 351 13.27 5.14 0.41
CA LEU A 351 12.42 4.79 1.54
C LEU A 351 12.26 3.30 1.79
N MET A 352 12.31 2.42 0.79
CA MET A 352 11.95 1.00 1.02
C MET A 352 13.10 0.03 0.75
N PHE A 353 14.22 0.52 0.19
CA PHE A 353 15.36 -0.31 -0.15
C PHE A 353 16.64 0.13 0.57
N LYS A 354 17.08 1.39 0.41
CA LYS A 354 18.32 1.88 1.05
C LYS A 354 18.20 1.86 2.57
N GLY A 355 19.14 1.20 3.24
CA GLY A 355 19.11 0.99 4.69
C GLY A 355 17.95 0.09 5.17
N ASN A 356 17.33 -0.67 4.26
CA ASN A 356 16.25 -1.62 4.51
C ASN A 356 16.43 -2.90 3.67
N GLU A 357 17.65 -3.13 3.16
CA GLU A 357 17.96 -4.17 2.18
C GLU A 357 17.70 -5.56 2.75
N LEU A 358 17.95 -5.77 4.05
CA LEU A 358 17.69 -7.04 4.72
C LEU A 358 16.20 -7.37 4.72
N GLN A 359 15.34 -6.43 5.11
CA GLN A 359 13.88 -6.57 5.16
C GLN A 359 13.33 -6.75 3.74
N PHE A 360 13.85 -5.98 2.79
CA PHE A 360 13.53 -6.14 1.37
C PHE A 360 13.85 -7.56 0.88
N ASN A 361 15.05 -8.07 1.15
CA ASN A 361 15.45 -9.41 0.73
C ASN A 361 14.61 -10.51 1.40
N ARG A 362 14.27 -10.36 2.69
CA ARG A 362 13.35 -11.30 3.37
C ARG A 362 11.97 -11.35 2.71
N ALA A 363 11.39 -10.19 2.41
CA ALA A 363 10.11 -10.13 1.69
C ALA A 363 10.23 -10.72 0.28
N LEU A 364 11.34 -10.47 -0.40
CA LEU A 364 11.64 -10.99 -1.73
C LEU A 364 11.76 -12.53 -1.73
N ASP A 365 12.46 -13.11 -0.77
CA ASP A 365 12.64 -14.57 -0.65
C ASP A 365 11.33 -15.29 -0.37
N LYS A 366 10.48 -14.73 0.51
CA LYS A 366 9.11 -15.22 0.72
C LYS A 366 8.30 -15.14 -0.58
N THR A 367 8.41 -14.03 -1.30
CA THR A 367 7.72 -13.82 -2.58
C THR A 367 8.19 -14.79 -3.66
N ILE A 368 9.49 -15.08 -3.76
CA ILE A 368 10.03 -16.07 -4.70
C ILE A 368 9.45 -17.45 -4.40
N THR A 369 9.38 -17.82 -3.12
CA THR A 369 8.78 -19.09 -2.68
C THR A 369 7.29 -19.14 -3.03
N TYR A 370 6.55 -18.09 -2.73
CA TYR A 370 5.13 -17.95 -3.11
C TYR A 370 4.92 -18.07 -4.62
N THR A 371 5.78 -17.43 -5.41
CA THR A 371 5.71 -17.44 -6.89
C THR A 371 5.85 -18.83 -7.46
N LYS A 372 6.79 -19.63 -6.95
CA LYS A 372 6.95 -21.03 -7.39
C LYS A 372 5.66 -21.83 -7.20
N VAL A 373 4.98 -21.65 -6.07
CA VAL A 373 3.69 -22.31 -5.79
C VAL A 373 2.60 -21.83 -6.75
N ILE A 374 2.51 -20.53 -7.01
CA ILE A 374 1.49 -19.98 -7.91
C ILE A 374 1.69 -20.44 -9.35
N LEU A 375 2.92 -20.42 -9.87
CA LEU A 375 3.22 -20.91 -11.21
C LEU A 375 2.96 -22.42 -11.33
N ALA A 376 3.35 -23.22 -10.34
CA ALA A 376 3.04 -24.64 -10.32
C ALA A 376 1.53 -24.92 -10.34
N LYS A 377 0.73 -24.12 -9.62
CA LYS A 377 -0.74 -24.22 -9.66
C LYS A 377 -1.30 -23.89 -11.05
N GLN A 378 -0.77 -22.87 -11.72
CA GLN A 378 -1.16 -22.53 -13.08
C GLN A 378 -0.80 -23.65 -14.07
N GLU A 379 0.40 -24.22 -13.96
CA GLU A 379 0.84 -25.35 -14.78
C GLU A 379 -0.07 -26.57 -14.64
N VAL A 380 -0.45 -26.92 -13.41
CA VAL A 380 -1.39 -28.02 -13.14
C VAL A 380 -2.77 -27.72 -13.72
N HIS A 381 -3.28 -26.50 -13.53
CA HIS A 381 -4.58 -26.11 -14.06
C HIS A 381 -4.63 -26.18 -15.59
N ASP A 382 -3.63 -25.63 -16.27
CA ASP A 382 -3.53 -25.66 -17.73
C ASP A 382 -3.41 -27.11 -18.26
N SER A 383 -2.68 -27.97 -17.53
CA SER A 383 -2.55 -29.39 -17.88
C SER A 383 -3.89 -30.14 -17.74
N LEU A 384 -4.67 -29.84 -16.70
CA LEU A 384 -6.00 -30.42 -16.51
C LEU A 384 -6.96 -29.99 -17.62
N LEU A 385 -7.01 -28.70 -17.95
CA LEU A 385 -7.84 -28.19 -19.05
C LEU A 385 -7.46 -28.81 -20.41
N ALA A 386 -6.17 -29.01 -20.66
CA ALA A 386 -5.72 -29.68 -21.88
C ALA A 386 -6.08 -31.18 -21.93
N SER A 387 -6.25 -31.82 -20.76
CA SER A 387 -6.63 -33.24 -20.65
C SER A 387 -8.13 -33.49 -20.81
N GLU A 388 -9.00 -32.53 -20.44
CA GLU A 388 -10.45 -32.62 -20.63
C GLU A 388 -10.91 -32.38 -22.08
N ILE A 389 -10.00 -31.89 -22.94
CA ILE A 389 -10.27 -31.61 -24.37
C ILE A 389 -9.83 -32.81 -25.26
N ARG A 390 -9.32 -33.90 -24.67
CA ARG A 390 -9.00 -35.15 -25.37
C ARG A 390 -9.99 -36.24 -25.01
#